data_AF-E1JS42-F1
#
_entry.id   AF-E1JS42-F1
#
_cell.length_a   1.000
_cell.length_b   1.000
_cell.length_c   1.000
_cell.angle_alpha   90.00
_cell.angle_beta   90.00
_cell.angle_gamma   90.00
#
_symmetry.space_group_name_H-M   'P 1'
#
loop_
_entity.id
_entity.type
_entity.pdbx_description
1 polymer ?
#
loop_
_entity_poly.entity_id
_entity_poly.type
_entity_poly.pdbx_seq_one_letter_code
_entity_poly.pdbx_strand_id
1 'polypeptide(L)'
;MADAIYQGDAGLRIVLDCGRDITAATAPAIMVRKPDGSTARWQAAITTEDGETRFLTYVVRDGDLAQSGAYRLQASLSLGDWSGRGKTALLAVLPPFAHAGMMAPGQT
;
A
#
# COMPACT_ATOMS: atom_id res chain seq x y z
N MET A 1 14.63 -14.37 4.63
CA MET A 1 14.71 -13.00 4.09
C MET A 1 13.49 -12.29 4.66
N ALA A 2 13.65 -11.23 5.45
CA ALA A 2 12.49 -10.42 5.80
C ALA A 2 11.96 -9.79 4.51
N ASP A 3 10.67 -9.92 4.24
CA ASP A 3 10.02 -9.34 3.07
C ASP A 3 10.10 -7.81 3.20
N ALA A 4 11.12 -7.24 2.57
CA ALA A 4 11.34 -5.79 2.55
C ALA A 4 10.89 -5.28 1.20
N ILE A 5 10.14 -4.18 1.22
CA ILE A 5 9.63 -3.54 0.02
C ILE A 5 10.53 -2.35 -0.26
N TYR A 6 11.02 -2.26 -1.50
CA TYR A 6 11.97 -1.25 -1.94
C TYR A 6 11.34 -0.26 -2.92
N GLN A 7 11.93 0.92 -2.96
CA GLN A 7 11.57 1.95 -3.92
C GLN A 7 11.79 1.40 -5.34
N GLY A 8 10.78 1.57 -6.18
CA GLY A 8 10.76 1.06 -7.56
C GLY A 8 10.24 -0.36 -7.71
N ASP A 9 9.90 -1.07 -6.62
CA ASP A 9 9.28 -2.39 -6.73
C ASP A 9 7.94 -2.31 -7.49
N ALA A 10 7.73 -3.29 -8.36
CA ALA A 10 6.50 -3.49 -9.11
C ALA A 10 6.15 -4.99 -9.15
N GLY A 11 4.87 -5.31 -9.31
CA GLY A 11 4.37 -6.69 -9.29
C GLY A 11 4.04 -7.23 -7.89
N LEU A 12 4.31 -6.47 -6.83
CA LEU A 12 3.90 -6.80 -5.47
C LEU A 12 2.37 -6.77 -5.31
N ARG A 13 1.80 -7.81 -4.70
CA ARG A 13 0.37 -7.86 -4.35
C ARG A 13 0.15 -7.21 -2.98
N ILE A 14 -0.50 -6.05 -2.94
CA ILE A 14 -0.99 -5.42 -1.72
C ILE A 14 -2.39 -5.97 -1.43
N VAL A 15 -2.58 -6.46 -0.21
CA VAL A 15 -3.86 -6.96 0.29
C VAL A 15 -4.25 -6.16 1.54
N LEU A 16 -5.41 -5.50 1.51
CA LEU A 16 -5.99 -4.83 2.67
C LEU A 16 -7.22 -5.60 3.16
N ASP A 17 -7.17 -6.06 4.40
CA ASP A 17 -8.31 -6.65 5.10
C ASP A 17 -9.24 -5.54 5.61
N CYS A 18 -10.50 -5.57 5.17
CA CYS A 18 -11.52 -4.59 5.58
C CYS A 18 -12.22 -4.96 6.90
N GLY A 19 -12.02 -6.17 7.42
CA GLY A 19 -12.57 -6.68 8.68
C GLY A 19 -14.06 -7.02 8.66
N ARG A 20 -14.70 -6.96 7.49
CA ARG A 20 -16.13 -7.29 7.29
C ARG A 20 -16.37 -7.70 5.84
N ASP A 21 -17.43 -8.46 5.59
CA ASP A 21 -17.87 -8.75 4.23
C ASP A 21 -18.11 -7.46 3.42
N ILE A 22 -17.49 -7.42 2.24
CA ILE A 22 -17.61 -6.31 1.27
C ILE A 22 -18.11 -6.82 -0.08
N THR A 23 -18.80 -7.97 -0.12
CA THR A 23 -19.23 -8.61 -1.38
C THR A 23 -20.07 -7.68 -2.26
N ALA A 24 -20.94 -6.87 -1.66
CA ALA A 24 -21.80 -5.91 -2.36
C ALA A 24 -21.15 -4.52 -2.55
N ALA A 25 -19.86 -4.37 -2.23
CA ALA A 25 -19.20 -3.08 -2.32
C ALA A 25 -18.93 -2.67 -3.78
N THR A 26 -19.05 -1.38 -4.04
CA THR A 26 -18.81 -0.75 -5.34
C THR A 26 -17.70 0.28 -5.24
N ALA A 27 -17.16 0.68 -6.40
CA ALA A 27 -16.02 1.59 -6.53
C ALA A 27 -14.80 1.27 -5.63
N PRO A 28 -14.37 0.00 -5.49
CA PRO A 28 -13.26 -0.39 -4.62
C PRO A 28 -11.95 0.27 -5.04
N ALA A 29 -11.27 0.90 -4.08
CA ALA A 29 -9.99 1.53 -4.27
C ALA A 29 -9.16 1.54 -3.00
N ILE A 30 -7.85 1.71 -3.17
CA ILE A 30 -6.91 2.02 -2.09
C ILE A 30 -6.48 3.48 -2.28
N MET A 31 -6.81 4.31 -1.29
CA MET A 31 -6.32 5.68 -1.21
C MET A 31 -4.92 5.66 -0.61
N VAL A 32 -3.97 6.24 -1.30
CA VAL A 32 -2.57 6.23 -0.93
C VAL A 32 -2.11 7.65 -0.68
N ARG A 33 -1.48 7.88 0.46
CA ARG A 33 -0.67 9.08 0.70
C ARG A 33 0.80 8.69 0.67
N LYS A 34 1.53 9.27 -0.27
CA LYS A 34 2.96 9.06 -0.47
C LYS A 34 3.79 9.77 0.61
N PRO A 35 5.10 9.46 0.74
CA PRO A 35 5.98 10.11 1.71
C PRO A 35 6.05 11.64 1.58
N ASP A 36 6.04 12.16 0.36
CA ASP A 36 5.98 13.60 0.06
C ASP A 36 4.63 14.27 0.42
N GLY A 37 3.64 13.49 0.85
CA GLY A 37 2.31 13.95 1.21
C GLY A 37 1.32 14.03 0.05
N SER A 38 1.76 13.83 -1.20
CA SER A 38 0.88 13.69 -2.35
C SER A 38 0.00 12.45 -2.23
N THR A 39 -1.12 12.43 -2.96
CA THR A 39 -2.08 11.33 -2.90
C THR A 39 -2.28 10.67 -4.26
N ALA A 40 -2.57 9.37 -4.22
CA ALA A 40 -2.95 8.57 -5.37
C ALA A 40 -4.18 7.72 -5.03
N ARG A 41 -4.92 7.32 -6.05
CA ARG A 41 -6.04 6.38 -5.94
C ARG A 41 -5.72 5.17 -6.79
N TRP A 42 -5.54 4.03 -6.15
CA TRP A 42 -5.33 2.75 -6.82
C TRP A 42 -6.66 2.01 -6.95
N GLN A 43 -7.08 1.70 -8.16
CA GLN A 43 -8.29 0.91 -8.39
C GLN A 43 -8.03 -0.53 -7.99
N ALA A 44 -8.69 -1.00 -6.94
CA ALA A 44 -8.45 -2.31 -6.35
C ALA A 44 -9.57 -3.30 -6.72
N ALA A 45 -9.27 -4.58 -6.67
CA ALA A 45 -10.25 -5.65 -6.82
C ALA A 45 -10.72 -6.13 -5.44
N ILE A 46 -11.99 -6.51 -5.33
CA ILE A 46 -12.50 -7.27 -4.17
C ILE A 46 -12.12 -8.73 -4.39
N THR A 47 -11.53 -9.36 -3.37
CA THR A 47 -11.09 -10.75 -3.44
C THR A 47 -11.62 -11.56 -2.25
N THR A 48 -11.85 -12.85 -2.50
CA THR A 48 -12.19 -13.86 -1.50
C THR A 48 -10.93 -14.66 -1.20
N GLU A 49 -10.41 -14.56 0.02
CA GLU A 49 -9.31 -15.40 0.51
C GLU A 49 -9.85 -16.23 1.68
N ASP A 50 -9.47 -17.51 1.76
CA ASP A 50 -9.94 -18.44 2.80
C ASP A 50 -11.48 -18.51 2.97
N GLY A 51 -12.23 -18.25 1.89
CA GLY A 51 -13.70 -18.23 1.89
C GLY A 51 -14.33 -16.92 2.38
N GLU A 52 -13.54 -15.91 2.73
CA GLU A 52 -14.03 -14.61 3.20
C GLU A 52 -13.85 -13.50 2.14
N THR A 53 -14.95 -12.88 1.70
CA THR A 53 -14.93 -11.76 0.75
C THR A 53 -14.81 -10.43 1.49
N ARG A 54 -13.63 -10.17 2.05
CA ARG A 54 -13.35 -8.95 2.84
C ARG A 54 -12.07 -8.21 2.46
N PHE A 55 -11.44 -8.61 1.36
CA PHE A 55 -10.11 -8.13 1.00
C PHE A 55 -10.14 -7.23 -0.23
N LEU A 56 -9.41 -6.12 -0.18
CA LEU A 56 -9.05 -5.34 -1.36
C LEU A 56 -7.64 -5.71 -1.81
N THR A 57 -7.51 -6.14 -3.06
CA THR A 57 -6.24 -6.50 -3.68
C THR A 57 -5.84 -5.47 -4.75
N TYR A 58 -4.59 -5.06 -4.74
CA TYR A 58 -3.97 -4.27 -5.81
C TYR A 58 -2.57 -4.78 -6.13
N VAL A 59 -2.21 -4.84 -7.42
CA VAL A 59 -0.84 -5.16 -7.84
C VAL A 59 -0.12 -3.85 -8.15
N VAL A 60 0.97 -3.61 -7.41
CA VAL A 60 1.82 -2.42 -7.56
C VAL A 60 2.34 -2.32 -9.00
N ARG A 61 2.18 -1.15 -9.61
CA ARG A 61 2.66 -0.85 -10.96
C ARG A 61 3.97 -0.07 -10.90
N ASP A 62 4.64 -0.01 -12.05
CA ASP A 62 5.77 0.89 -12.22
C ASP A 62 5.41 2.32 -11.81
N GLY A 63 6.28 2.95 -11.01
CA GLY A 63 6.09 4.30 -10.48
C GLY A 63 5.18 4.46 -9.26
N ASP A 64 4.43 3.42 -8.84
CA ASP A 64 3.58 3.50 -7.64
C ASP A 64 4.42 3.69 -6.36
N LEU A 65 5.54 2.97 -6.26
CA LEU A 65 6.51 3.05 -5.16
C LEU A 65 7.75 3.85 -5.54
N ALA A 66 7.58 4.97 -6.26
CA ALA A 66 8.68 5.81 -6.73
C ALA A 66 9.48 6.53 -5.62
N GLN A 67 9.07 6.48 -4.36
CA GLN A 67 9.73 7.14 -3.24
C GLN A 67 10.01 6.12 -2.13
N SER A 68 11.14 6.25 -1.45
CA SER A 68 11.36 5.57 -0.17
C SER A 68 10.68 6.34 0.97
N GLY A 69 10.09 5.63 1.93
CA GLY A 69 9.50 6.21 3.13
C GLY A 69 8.22 5.52 3.57
N ALA A 70 7.48 6.17 4.47
CA ALA A 70 6.23 5.66 5.00
C ALA A 70 5.05 6.07 4.11
N TYR A 71 4.45 5.09 3.44
CA TYR A 71 3.20 5.22 2.72
C TYR A 71 2.03 4.95 3.66
N ARG A 72 0.94 5.71 3.50
CA ARG A 72 -0.31 5.48 4.23
C ARG A 72 -1.37 4.99 3.25
N LEU A 73 -1.97 3.85 3.55
CA LEU A 73 -2.97 3.20 2.71
C LEU A 73 -4.32 3.18 3.46
N GLN A 74 -5.40 3.48 2.75
CA GLN A 74 -6.76 3.32 3.27
C GLN A 74 -7.64 2.65 2.22
N ALA A 75 -8.36 1.61 2.63
CA ALA A 75 -9.45 1.08 1.83
C ALA A 75 -10.51 2.17 1.62
N SER A 76 -11.07 2.26 0.41
CA SER A 76 -12.16 3.17 0.04
C SER A 76 -13.13 2.41 -0.85
N LEU A 77 -14.39 2.34 -0.41
CA LEU A 77 -15.46 1.62 -1.10
C LEU A 77 -16.82 2.19 -0.71
N SER A 78 -17.85 1.83 -1.49
CA SER A 78 -19.24 2.22 -1.23
C SER A 78 -20.12 0.97 -1.08
N LEU A 79 -20.93 0.92 -0.03
CA LEU A 79 -21.91 -0.15 0.25
C LEU A 79 -23.31 0.48 0.31
N GLY A 80 -24.09 0.32 -0.76
CA GLY A 80 -25.35 1.04 -0.93
C GLY A 80 -25.12 2.56 -0.91
N ASP A 81 -25.90 3.27 -0.10
CA ASP A 81 -25.77 4.74 0.07
C ASP A 81 -24.58 5.16 0.94
N TRP A 82 -23.93 4.21 1.63
CA TRP A 82 -22.79 4.50 2.48
C TRP A 82 -21.49 4.46 1.71
N SER A 83 -20.68 5.52 1.83
CA SER A 83 -19.29 5.54 1.35
C SER A 83 -18.34 5.65 2.53
N GLY A 84 -17.38 4.73 2.61
CA GLY A 84 -16.53 4.57 3.78
C GLY A 84 -15.04 4.53 3.46
N ARG A 85 -14.25 4.78 4.50
CA ARG A 85 -12.80 4.55 4.51
C ARG A 85 -12.44 3.57 5.61
N GLY A 86 -11.56 2.63 5.29
CA GLY A 86 -10.97 1.72 6.27
C GLY A 86 -9.94 2.41 7.15
N LYS A 87 -9.44 1.66 8.15
CA LYS A 87 -8.31 2.08 8.99
C LYS A 87 -7.06 2.31 8.13
N THR A 88 -6.24 3.27 8.53
CA THR A 88 -4.95 3.53 7.88
C THR A 88 -3.97 2.41 8.15
N ALA A 89 -3.50 1.75 7.10
CA ALA A 89 -2.35 0.85 7.13
C ALA A 89 -1.07 1.62 6.76
N LEU A 90 0.06 1.18 7.32
CA LEU A 90 1.38 1.74 7.04
C LEU A 90 2.18 0.74 6.20
N LEU A 91 2.79 1.25 5.13
CA LEU A 91 3.68 0.51 4.26
C LEU A 91 5.05 1.19 4.27
N ALA A 92 6.06 0.48 4.73
CA ALA A 92 7.44 0.97 4.74
C ALA A 92 8.13 0.58 3.43
N VAL A 93 8.57 1.59 2.66
CA VAL A 93 9.33 1.40 1.42
C VAL A 93 10.76 1.86 1.65
N LEU A 94 11.73 0.97 1.47
CA LEU A 94 13.15 1.24 1.72
C LEU A 94 13.84 1.75 0.45
N PRO A 95 14.87 2.60 0.56
CA PRO A 95 15.72 2.90 -0.60
C PRO A 95 16.51 1.64 -1.02
N PRO A 96 16.76 1.45 -2.34
CA PRO A 96 17.67 0.41 -2.79
C PRO A 96 19.07 0.72 -2.27
N PHE A 97 19.69 -0.25 -1.59
CA PHE A 97 20.98 -0.08 -0.92
C PHE A 97 20.98 1.16 -0.01
N ALA A 98 20.34 1.05 1.16
CA ALA A 98 20.46 2.09 2.19
C ALA A 98 21.94 2.43 2.34
N HIS A 99 22.31 3.70 2.09
CA HIS A 99 23.67 4.16 2.33
C HIS A 99 23.93 3.93 3.82
N ALA A 100 24.60 2.82 4.14
CA ALA A 100 25.26 2.66 5.41
C ALA A 100 26.14 3.90 5.50
N GLY A 101 25.77 4.84 6.37
CA GLY A 101 26.55 6.04 6.61
C GLY A 101 27.97 5.59 6.88
N MET A 102 28.81 5.69 5.85
CA MET A 102 30.24 5.58 5.98
C MET A 102 30.66 6.86 6.68
N MET A 103 30.50 6.89 8.00
CA MET A 103 31.47 7.59 8.82
C MET A 103 32.74 6.74 8.78
N ALA A 104 33.50 6.85 7.69
CA ALA A 104 34.86 6.36 7.69
C ALA A 104 35.62 7.14 8.79
N PRO A 105 36.23 6.48 9.78
CA PRO A 105 37.12 7.17 10.70
C PRO A 105 38.36 7.59 9.90
N GLY A 106 38.57 8.90 9.76
CA GLY A 106 39.80 9.46 9.19
C GLY A 106 39.61 10.16 7.85
N GLN A 107 39.20 11.43 7.91
CA GLN A 107 39.72 12.43 6.98
C GLN A 107 40.62 13.33 7.84
N THR A 108 41.90 13.32 7.48
CA THR A 108 42.99 14.12 8.07
C THR A 108 42.95 15.54 7.54
#